data_AF-A0A151REK1-F1
#
_entry.id   AF-A0A151REK1-F1
#
_cell.length_a   1.000
_cell.length_b   1.000
_cell.length_c   1.000
_cell.angle_alpha   90.00
_cell.angle_beta   90.00
_cell.angle_gamma   90.00
#
_symmetry.space_group_name_H-M   'P 1'
#
loop_
_entity.id
_entity.type
_entity.pdbx_description
1 polymer ?
#
loop_
_entity_poly.entity_id
_entity_poly.type
_entity_poly.pdbx_seq_one_letter_code
_entity_poly.pdbx_strand_id
1 'polypeptide(L)'
;MTLIILSLLLLLNIQYSYSSYDYLKLAQQWPKSYCNFQIQFGSKTCKKPIPLRFTIHGLWPSNTSISSQPNPCPSNNQFVNQQVIKRFGSRLQLDWPNLSGDDNKFWNLEWKKH
;
A
#
# COMPACT_ATOMS: atom_id res chain seq x y z
N MET A 1 37.89 31.48 -8.65
CA MET A 1 38.05 30.23 -7.88
C MET A 1 36.96 30.07 -6.82
N THR A 2 36.75 31.07 -5.96
CA THR A 2 35.70 31.09 -4.91
C THR A 2 34.26 30.91 -5.42
N LEU A 3 33.89 31.55 -6.54
CA LEU A 3 32.55 31.39 -7.16
C LEU A 3 32.28 29.96 -7.66
N ILE A 4 33.31 29.27 -8.16
CA ILE A 4 33.22 27.89 -8.65
C ILE A 4 33.05 26.93 -7.46
N ILE A 5 33.78 27.18 -6.37
CA ILE A 5 33.65 26.41 -5.12
C ILE A 5 32.25 26.59 -4.52
N LEU A 6 31.70 27.81 -4.50
CA LEU A 6 30.35 28.09 -4.01
C LEU A 6 29.27 27.41 -4.88
N SER A 7 29.44 27.44 -6.20
CA SER A 7 28.58 26.74 -7.17
C SER A 7 28.58 25.22 -6.96
N LEU A 8 29.76 24.61 -6.77
CA LEU A 8 29.89 23.17 -6.49
C LEU A 8 29.25 22.77 -5.16
N LEU A 9 29.37 23.61 -4.12
CA LEU A 9 28.73 23.40 -2.83
C LEU A 9 27.19 23.49 -2.91
N LEU A 10 26.63 24.37 -3.75
CA LEU A 10 25.17 24.42 -3.99
C LEU A 10 24.66 23.16 -4.70
N LEU A 11 25.42 22.60 -5.64
CA LEU A 11 25.02 21.39 -6.39
C LEU A 11 25.05 20.12 -5.52
N LEU A 12 25.95 20.04 -4.53
CA LEU A 12 26.07 18.91 -3.60
C LEU A 12 24.93 18.85 -2.56
N ASN A 13 24.14 19.92 -2.40
CA ASN A 13 23.00 19.98 -1.50
C ASN A 13 21.65 19.66 -2.19
N ILE A 14 21.67 19.36 -3.49
CA ILE A 14 20.47 18.88 -4.18
C ILE A 14 20.28 17.42 -3.80
N GLN A 15 19.54 17.18 -2.71
CA GLN A 15 18.97 15.87 -2.43
C GLN A 15 17.98 15.54 -3.54
N TYR A 16 18.44 14.87 -4.59
CA TYR A 16 17.53 14.23 -5.54
C TYR A 16 16.78 13.14 -4.78
N SER A 17 15.53 13.43 -4.42
CA SER A 17 14.59 12.37 -4.03
C SER A 17 14.18 11.67 -5.31
N TYR A 18 15.00 10.73 -5.77
CA TYR A 18 14.57 9.79 -6.81
C TYR A 18 13.45 8.96 -6.20
N SER A 19 12.25 9.06 -6.78
CA SER A 19 11.17 8.16 -6.45
C SER A 19 11.67 6.73 -6.69
N SER A 20 11.57 5.87 -5.68
CA SER A 20 11.93 4.45 -5.81
C SER A 20 10.95 3.66 -6.67
N TYR A 21 9.93 4.35 -7.23
CA TYR A 21 8.90 3.78 -8.08
C TYR A 21 8.48 4.74 -9.23
N ASP A 22 8.02 4.17 -10.36
CA ASP A 22 7.58 4.91 -11.54
C ASP A 22 6.12 5.38 -11.44
N TYR A 23 5.23 4.54 -10.90
CA TYR A 23 3.79 4.85 -10.78
C TYR A 23 3.14 4.15 -9.57
N LEU A 24 1.95 4.61 -9.20
CA LEU A 24 1.11 3.95 -8.20
C LEU A 24 0.02 3.13 -8.87
N LYS A 25 -0.12 1.88 -8.44
CA LYS A 25 -1.18 0.98 -8.88
C LYS A 25 -2.25 0.86 -7.79
N LEU A 26 -3.45 1.37 -8.06
CA LEU A 26 -4.61 1.11 -7.22
C LEU A 26 -5.21 -0.26 -7.58
N ALA A 27 -4.87 -1.28 -6.79
CA ALA A 27 -5.41 -2.62 -6.95
C ALA A 27 -6.78 -2.70 -6.27
N GLN A 28 -7.79 -3.12 -7.04
CA GLN A 28 -9.13 -3.40 -6.54
C GLN A 28 -9.44 -4.88 -6.71
N GLN A 29 -10.27 -5.43 -5.83
CA GLN A 29 -10.70 -6.82 -5.85
C GLN A 29 -12.22 -6.92 -5.91
N TRP A 30 -12.72 -7.92 -6.64
CA TRP A 30 -14.14 -8.26 -6.66
C TRP A 30 -14.45 -9.26 -5.54
N PRO A 31 -15.19 -8.87 -4.49
CA PRO A 31 -15.32 -9.69 -3.29
C PRO A 31 -15.97 -11.04 -3.53
N LYS A 32 -16.93 -11.12 -4.45
CA LYS A 32 -17.61 -12.38 -4.76
C LYS A 32 -16.65 -13.41 -5.36
N SER A 33 -15.77 -13.00 -6.29
CA SER A 33 -14.77 -13.90 -6.87
C SER A 33 -13.75 -14.35 -5.83
N TYR A 34 -13.22 -13.41 -5.03
CA TYR A 34 -12.30 -13.73 -3.93
C TYR A 34 -12.92 -14.75 -2.97
N CYS A 35 -14.14 -14.49 -2.51
CA CYS A 35 -14.81 -15.34 -1.53
C CYS A 35 -15.19 -16.72 -2.08
N ASN A 36 -15.65 -16.79 -3.34
CA ASN A 36 -15.91 -18.09 -3.97
C ASN A 36 -14.62 -18.92 -4.04
N PHE A 37 -13.49 -18.32 -4.40
CA PHE A 37 -12.20 -19.00 -4.41
C PHE A 37 -11.78 -19.46 -3.01
N GLN A 38 -11.90 -18.61 -1.99
CA GLN A 38 -11.52 -18.97 -0.61
C GLN A 38 -12.37 -20.12 -0.06
N ILE A 39 -13.67 -20.15 -0.36
CA ILE A 39 -14.58 -21.23 0.07
C ILE A 39 -14.24 -22.55 -0.64
N GLN A 40 -13.89 -22.51 -1.93
CA GLN A 40 -13.60 -23.71 -2.70
C GLN A 40 -12.19 -24.26 -2.47
N PHE A 41 -11.20 -23.39 -2.28
CA PHE A 41 -9.78 -23.76 -2.31
C PHE A 41 -8.94 -23.20 -1.16
N GLY A 42 -9.37 -22.13 -0.50
CA GLY A 42 -8.54 -21.38 0.46
C GLY A 42 -8.74 -21.75 1.93
N SER A 43 -9.69 -22.63 2.25
CA SER A 43 -10.05 -23.02 3.62
C SER A 43 -10.43 -21.85 4.54
N LYS A 44 -10.79 -20.70 3.97
CA LYS A 44 -11.20 -19.49 4.72
C LYS A 44 -12.67 -19.19 4.49
N THR A 45 -13.33 -18.71 5.54
CA THR A 45 -14.68 -18.18 5.45
C THR A 45 -14.65 -16.67 5.21
N CYS A 46 -15.54 -16.19 4.34
CA CYS A 46 -15.70 -14.76 4.12
C CYS A 46 -16.73 -14.15 5.07
N LYS A 47 -16.48 -12.89 5.45
CA LYS A 47 -17.44 -12.05 6.16
C LYS A 47 -18.71 -11.86 5.33
N LYS A 48 -19.86 -11.87 6.01
CA LYS A 48 -21.17 -11.60 5.41
C LYS A 48 -21.70 -10.24 5.92
N PRO A 49 -22.44 -9.49 5.10
CA PRO A 49 -22.72 -9.75 3.68
C PRO A 49 -21.45 -9.55 2.82
N ILE A 50 -21.32 -10.32 1.74
CA ILE A 50 -20.23 -10.12 0.78
C ILE A 50 -20.54 -8.81 0.02
N PRO A 51 -19.62 -7.83 -0.04
CA PRO A 51 -19.89 -6.59 -0.75
C PRO A 51 -20.12 -6.83 -2.25
N LEU A 52 -21.10 -6.12 -2.82
CA LEU A 52 -21.48 -6.20 -4.24
C LEU A 52 -20.84 -5.08 -5.09
N ARG A 53 -19.67 -4.61 -4.67
CA ARG A 53 -18.88 -3.57 -5.31
C ARG A 53 -17.41 -3.92 -5.18
N PHE A 54 -16.57 -3.34 -6.02
CA PHE A 54 -15.12 -3.45 -5.84
C PHE A 54 -14.71 -2.88 -4.49
N THR A 55 -13.80 -3.59 -3.83
CA THR A 55 -13.09 -3.08 -2.65
C THR A 55 -11.62 -2.91 -2.98
N ILE A 56 -10.96 -2.02 -2.25
CA ILE A 56 -9.52 -1.81 -2.37
C ILE A 56 -8.82 -3.08 -1.89
N HIS A 57 -7.80 -3.52 -2.63
CA HIS A 57 -6.82 -4.49 -2.15
C HIS A 57 -5.60 -3.75 -1.62
N GLY A 58 -5.07 -2.80 -2.39
CA GLY A 58 -3.97 -1.97 -1.95
C GLY A 58 -3.57 -0.91 -2.98
N LEU A 59 -2.66 -0.04 -2.56
CA LEU A 59 -2.03 0.97 -3.40
C LEU A 59 -0.55 0.66 -3.43
N TRP A 60 -0.03 0.28 -4.60
CA TRP A 60 1.31 -0.30 -4.68
C TRP A 60 2.23 0.56 -5.54
N PRO A 61 3.34 1.07 -4.97
CA PRO A 61 4.48 1.54 -5.75
C PRO A 61 4.91 0.47 -6.75
N SER A 62 5.00 0.84 -8.03
CA SER A 62 5.31 -0.10 -9.11
C SER A 62 6.26 0.53 -10.12
N ASN A 63 7.11 -0.31 -10.71
CA ASN A 63 7.95 0.06 -11.84
C ASN A 63 7.39 -0.51 -13.14
N THR A 64 7.70 0.17 -14.24
CA THR A 64 7.39 -0.26 -15.61
C THR A 64 8.12 -1.55 -15.95
N SER A 65 9.37 -1.68 -15.50
CA SER A 65 10.14 -2.93 -15.60
C SER A 65 9.80 -3.88 -14.45
N ILE A 66 9.40 -5.10 -14.80
CA ILE A 66 9.08 -6.20 -13.86
C ILE A 66 10.31 -6.60 -13.03
N SER A 67 11.51 -6.56 -13.61
CA SER A 67 12.75 -6.95 -12.89
C SER A 67 13.18 -5.93 -11.83
N SER A 68 12.53 -4.78 -11.77
CA SER A 68 12.91 -3.66 -10.91
C SER A 68 11.83 -3.26 -9.91
N GLN A 69 10.86 -4.12 -9.59
CA GLN A 69 9.79 -3.73 -8.68
C GLN A 69 10.33 -3.23 -7.32
N PRO A 70 9.71 -2.18 -6.73
CA PRO A 70 10.18 -1.62 -5.47
C PRO A 70 10.22 -2.67 -4.35
N ASN A 71 11.32 -2.69 -3.59
CA ASN A 71 11.40 -3.45 -2.35
C ASN A 71 10.65 -2.70 -1.23
N PRO A 72 10.16 -3.42 -0.19
CA PRO A 72 9.61 -2.78 0.99
C PRO A 72 10.59 -1.75 1.58
N CYS A 73 10.10 -0.54 1.85
CA CYS A 73 10.94 0.49 2.44
C CYS A 73 11.37 0.08 3.87
N PRO A 74 12.61 0.40 4.30
CA PRO A 74 13.06 0.13 5.66
C PRO A 74 12.07 0.68 6.68
N SER A 75 11.48 -0.19 7.50
CA SER A 75 10.37 0.18 8.37
C SER A 75 10.87 0.84 9.66
N ASN A 76 11.04 2.16 9.64
CA ASN A 76 11.04 2.99 10.85
C ASN A 76 9.63 3.47 11.25
N ASN A 77 8.64 3.26 10.38
CA ASN A 77 7.25 3.59 10.65
C ASN A 77 6.45 2.34 11.06
N GLN A 78 6.15 2.22 12.35
CA GLN A 78 5.14 1.28 12.83
C GLN A 78 3.80 1.64 12.17
N PHE A 79 3.24 0.74 11.35
CA PHE A 79 1.86 0.91 10.95
C PHE A 79 0.97 0.63 12.16
N VAL A 80 0.45 1.72 12.70
CA VAL A 80 -0.96 2.09 12.79
C VAL A 80 -0.83 3.42 13.52
N ASN A 81 -0.80 4.53 12.78
CA ASN A 81 -1.11 5.77 13.46
C ASN A 81 -2.56 5.62 13.93
N GLN A 82 -2.77 5.37 15.22
CA GLN A 82 -4.10 5.22 15.82
C GLN A 82 -5.02 6.38 15.42
N GLN A 83 -4.46 7.55 15.11
CA GLN A 83 -5.18 8.71 14.61
C GLN A 83 -5.78 8.49 13.21
N VAL A 84 -5.10 7.76 12.31
CA VAL A 84 -5.63 7.44 10.97
C VAL A 84 -6.83 6.51 11.10
N ILE A 85 -6.72 5.45 11.88
CA ILE A 85 -7.85 4.52 12.12
C ILE A 85 -8.98 5.24 12.86
N LYS A 86 -8.66 6.08 13.85
CA LYS A 86 -9.66 6.90 14.55
C LYS A 86 -10.41 7.85 13.60
N ARG A 87 -9.70 8.45 12.62
CA ARG A 87 -10.28 9.44 11.71
C ARG A 87 -11.00 8.81 10.51
N PHE A 88 -10.49 7.72 9.97
CA PHE A 88 -10.93 7.14 8.70
C PHE A 88 -11.42 5.69 8.79
N GLY A 89 -11.43 5.09 9.99
CA GLY A 89 -11.73 3.66 10.19
C GLY A 89 -13.05 3.21 9.58
N SER A 90 -14.12 4.00 9.67
CA SER A 90 -15.40 3.65 9.06
C SER A 90 -15.34 3.58 7.53
N ARG A 91 -14.59 4.50 6.88
CA ARG A 91 -14.37 4.47 5.43
C ARG A 91 -13.45 3.32 5.03
N LEU A 92 -12.40 3.05 5.80
CA LEU A 92 -11.49 1.93 5.56
C LEU A 92 -12.22 0.59 5.69
N GLN A 93 -13.08 0.41 6.69
CA GLN A 93 -13.90 -0.80 6.84
C GLN A 93 -14.88 -0.99 5.68
N LEU A 94 -15.41 0.10 5.13
CA LEU A 94 -16.38 0.07 4.04
C LEU A 94 -15.71 -0.23 2.69
N ASP A 95 -14.63 0.48 2.38
CA ASP A 95 -14.00 0.50 1.05
C ASP A 95 -12.74 -0.36 0.94
N TRP A 96 -12.04 -0.63 2.05
CA TRP A 96 -10.81 -1.43 2.10
C TRP A 96 -10.89 -2.58 3.13
N PRO A 97 -11.98 -3.38 3.22
CA PRO A 97 -12.08 -4.47 4.19
C PRO A 97 -11.15 -5.64 3.87
N ASN A 98 -10.73 -6.35 4.92
CA ASN A 98 -10.33 -7.74 4.80
C ASN A 98 -11.58 -8.61 4.70
N LEU A 99 -11.73 -9.28 3.56
CA LEU A 99 -12.91 -10.08 3.24
C LEU A 99 -13.00 -11.40 4.03
N SER A 100 -11.89 -11.91 4.56
CA SER A 100 -11.82 -13.22 5.22
C SER A 100 -10.88 -13.23 6.43
N GLY A 101 -10.85 -12.14 7.19
CA GLY A 101 -9.92 -11.96 8.31
C GLY A 101 -10.02 -10.62 9.00
N ASP A 102 -9.00 -10.25 9.75
CA ASP A 102 -8.94 -8.99 10.49
C ASP A 102 -8.48 -7.83 9.60
N ASP A 103 -9.17 -6.69 9.71
CA ASP A 103 -8.92 -5.52 8.87
C ASP A 103 -7.61 -4.82 9.27
N ASN A 104 -7.36 -4.67 10.58
CA ASN A 104 -6.15 -4.00 11.07
C ASN A 104 -4.87 -4.76 10.66
N LYS A 105 -4.89 -6.09 10.77
CA LYS A 105 -3.78 -6.94 10.31
C LYS A 105 -3.56 -6.79 8.81
N PHE A 106 -4.62 -6.73 8.02
CA PHE A 106 -4.52 -6.56 6.57
C PHE A 106 -3.92 -5.21 6.19
N TRP A 107 -4.45 -4.11 6.73
CA TRP A 107 -3.91 -2.78 6.45
C TRP A 107 -2.44 -2.64 6.89
N ASN A 108 -2.08 -3.26 8.00
CA ASN A 108 -0.70 -3.30 8.48
C ASN A 108 0.25 -4.07 7.56
N LEU A 109 -0.22 -5.17 6.97
CA LEU A 109 0.57 -5.91 5.99
C LEU A 109 0.74 -5.11 4.70
N GLU A 110 -0.33 -4.48 4.21
CA GLU A 110 -0.26 -3.65 3.01
C GLU A 110 0.71 -2.48 3.20
N TRP A 111 0.59 -1.70 4.27
CA TRP A 111 1.50 -0.57 4.53
C TRP A 111 2.97 -0.98 4.73
N LYS A 112 3.23 -2.10 5.42
CA LYS A 112 4.62 -2.52 5.65
C LYS A 112 5.30 -2.97 4.37
N LYS A 113 4.52 -3.45 3.41
CA LYS A 113 5.02 -4.06 2.18
C LYS A 113 5.07 -3.07 1.02
N HIS A 114 4.15 -2.12 0.98
CA HIS A 114 3.89 -1.22 -0.14
C HIS A 114 3.90 0.24 0.31
#